data_AF-A0A9X7W0E8-F1
#
_entry.id   AF-A0A9X7W0E8-F1
#
_cell.length_a   1.000
_cell.length_b   1.000
_cell.length_c   1.000
_cell.angle_alpha   90.00
_cell.angle_beta   90.00
_cell.angle_gamma   90.00
#
_symmetry.space_group_name_H-M   'P 1'
#
loop_
_entity.id
_entity.type
_entity.pdbx_description
1 polymer ?
#
loop_
_entity_poly.entity_id
_entity_poly.type
_entity_poly.pdbx_seq_one_letter_code
_entity_poly.pdbx_strand_id
1 'polypeptide(L)'
;MIVLAWIGQIVLFFIFWKLFHILTGLVRQSFESHSLVGDLLVNLAVSIVLLIVLSLVHSAWWSMSIVGALVGVITGMATNKPGKS
;
A
#
# COMPACT_ATOMS: atom_id res chain seq x y z
N MET A 1 1.12 -17.73 -25.07
CA MET A 1 0.95 -16.28 -24.82
C MET A 1 0.34 -15.94 -23.45
N ILE A 2 -0.08 -16.92 -22.65
CA ILE A 2 -0.59 -16.69 -21.27
C ILE A 2 0.53 -16.39 -20.27
N VAL A 3 1.69 -17.05 -20.39
CA VAL A 3 2.81 -16.91 -19.44
C VAL A 3 3.40 -15.50 -19.43
N LEU A 4 3.58 -14.88 -20.60
CA LEU A 4 4.15 -13.54 -20.70
C LEU A 4 3.22 -12.47 -20.09
N ALA A 5 1.89 -12.61 -20.29
CA ALA A 5 0.90 -11.74 -19.67
C ALA A 5 0.93 -11.87 -18.13
N TRP A 6 1.12 -13.09 -17.64
CA TRP A 6 1.20 -13.38 -16.20
C TRP A 6 2.46 -12.78 -15.56
N ILE A 7 3.61 -12.93 -16.23
CA ILE A 7 4.87 -12.27 -15.80
C ILE A 7 4.71 -10.75 -15.80
N GLY A 8 4.07 -10.18 -16.81
CA GLY A 8 3.77 -8.75 -16.87
C GLY A 8 2.93 -8.28 -15.68
N GLN A 9 1.92 -9.04 -15.27
CA GLN A 9 1.10 -8.73 -14.09
C GLN A 9 1.90 -8.74 -12.79
N ILE A 10 2.83 -9.70 -12.62
CA ILE A 10 3.71 -9.77 -11.44
C ILE A 10 4.65 -8.56 -11.38
N VAL A 11 5.27 -8.21 -12.51
CA VAL A 11 6.18 -7.06 -12.57
C VAL A 11 5.43 -5.76 -12.27
N LEU A 12 4.25 -5.58 -12.87
CA LEU A 12 3.39 -4.42 -12.59
C LEU A 12 3.00 -4.36 -11.12
N PHE A 13 2.63 -5.49 -10.52
CA PHE A 13 2.34 -5.59 -9.09
C PHE A 13 3.49 -5.03 -8.23
N PHE A 14 4.73 -5.48 -8.44
CA PHE A 14 5.87 -5.02 -7.67
C PHE A 14 6.17 -3.53 -7.88
N ILE A 15 6.01 -3.03 -9.11
CA ILE A 15 6.19 -1.61 -9.42
C ILE A 15 5.15 -0.75 -8.67
N PHE A 16 3.87 -1.10 -8.78
CA PHE A 16 2.80 -0.39 -8.08
C PHE A 16 2.96 -0.49 -6.57
N TRP A 17 3.32 -1.66 -6.06
CA TRP A 17 3.60 -1.89 -4.64
C TRP A 17 4.70 -0.95 -4.12
N LYS A 18 5.83 -0.87 -4.83
CA LYS A 18 6.95 -0.03 -4.44
C LYS A 18 6.60 1.46 -4.48
N LEU A 19 5.91 1.90 -5.54
CA LEU A 19 5.41 3.27 -5.69
C LEU A 19 4.48 3.66 -4.55
N PHE A 20 3.52 2.78 -4.23
CA PHE A 20 2.58 2.98 -3.14
C PHE A 20 3.30 3.20 -1.81
N HIS A 21 4.26 2.32 -1.49
CA HIS A 21 5.02 2.40 -0.24
C HIS A 21 5.83 3.70 -0.11
N ILE A 22 6.41 4.18 -1.22
CA ILE A 22 7.12 5.46 -1.27
C ILE A 22 6.16 6.62 -1.04
N LEU A 23 5.04 6.65 -1.76
CA LEU A 23 4.04 7.71 -1.64
C LEU A 23 3.47 7.82 -0.23
N THR A 24 3.09 6.69 0.38
CA THR A 24 2.61 6.68 1.77
C THR A 24 3.67 7.16 2.76
N GLY A 25 4.95 6.86 2.50
CA GLY A 25 6.06 7.35 3.31
C GLY A 25 6.24 8.87 3.18
N LEU A 26 6.19 9.40 1.97
CA LEU A 26 6.32 10.84 1.70
C LEU A 26 5.16 11.64 2.30
N VAL A 27 3.92 11.15 2.18
CA VAL A 27 2.75 11.79 2.80
C VAL A 27 2.93 11.82 4.31
N ARG A 28 3.30 10.70 4.93
CA ARG A 28 3.50 10.63 6.37
C ARG A 28 4.60 11.60 6.85
N GLN A 29 5.71 11.65 6.13
CA GLN A 29 6.82 12.57 6.43
C GLN A 29 6.38 14.04 6.28
N SER A 30 5.61 14.36 5.24
CA SER A 30 5.12 15.73 4.99
C SER A 30 4.16 16.23 6.08
N PHE A 31 3.50 15.31 6.79
CA PHE A 31 2.56 15.62 7.87
C PHE A 31 3.08 15.17 9.25
N GLU A 32 4.40 15.04 9.45
CA GLU A 32 4.99 14.69 10.75
C GLU A 32 4.54 15.63 11.89
N SER A 33 4.33 16.92 11.57
CA SER A 33 3.84 17.91 12.53
C SER A 33 2.36 17.72 12.92
N HIS A 34 1.59 16.98 12.11
CA HIS A 34 0.15 16.74 12.28
C HIS A 34 -0.16 15.27 12.02
N SER A 35 0.32 14.40 12.90
CA SER A 35 0.23 12.93 12.77
C SER A 35 -1.18 12.42 12.46
N LEU A 36 -2.22 13.04 13.04
CA LEU A 36 -3.61 12.67 12.80
C LEU A 36 -4.06 12.93 11.35
N VAL A 37 -3.61 14.04 10.75
CA VAL A 37 -3.92 14.38 9.35
C VAL A 37 -3.15 13.44 8.41
N GLY A 38 -1.88 13.18 8.70
CA GLY A 38 -1.07 12.22 7.94
C GLY A 38 -1.68 10.82 7.93
N ASP A 39 -2.07 10.30 9.10
CA ASP A 39 -2.68 8.98 9.23
C ASP A 39 -4.05 8.91 8.51
N LEU A 40 -4.86 9.97 8.58
CA LEU A 40 -6.15 10.02 7.90
C LEU A 40 -5.99 10.04 6.37
N LEU A 41 -5.04 10.82 5.85
CA LEU A 41 -4.74 10.88 4.42
C LEU A 41 -4.16 9.56 3.90
N VAL A 42 -3.26 8.93 4.67
CA VAL A 42 -2.70 7.61 4.32
C VAL A 42 -3.80 6.56 4.31
N ASN A 43 -4.64 6.49 5.35
CA ASN A 43 -5.75 5.53 5.41
C ASN A 43 -6.77 5.74 4.28
N LEU A 44 -7.08 7.00 3.95
CA LEU A 44 -7.96 7.31 2.82
C LEU A 44 -7.35 6.85 1.50
N ALA A 45 -6.07 7.15 1.26
CA ALA A 45 -5.36 6.73 0.06
C ALA A 45 -5.29 5.20 -0.06
N VAL A 46 -4.96 4.51 1.03
CA VAL A 46 -4.97 3.03 1.10
C VAL A 46 -6.36 2.50 0.75
N SER A 47 -7.42 3.07 1.32
CA SER A 47 -8.80 2.62 1.11
C SER A 47 -9.27 2.80 -0.33
N ILE A 48 -8.93 3.92 -0.98
CA ILE A 48 -9.26 4.17 -2.39
C ILE A 48 -8.53 3.17 -3.29
N VAL A 49 -7.24 2.93 -3.05
CA VAL A 49 -6.46 1.93 -3.80
C VAL A 49 -7.04 0.53 -3.59
N LEU A 50 -7.42 0.18 -2.36
CA LEU A 50 -8.05 -1.10 -2.05
C LEU A 50 -9.37 -1.28 -2.80
N LEU A 51 -10.21 -0.25 -2.86
CA LEU A 51 -11.50 -0.27 -3.57
C LEU A 51 -11.30 -0.47 -5.08
N ILE A 52 -10.36 0.26 -5.70
CA ILE A 52 -10.02 0.09 -7.11
C ILE A 52 -9.53 -1.35 -7.36
N VAL A 53 -8.62 -1.85 -6.53
CA VAL A 53 -8.11 -3.22 -6.64
C VAL A 53 -9.24 -4.23 -6.49
N LEU A 54 -10.09 -4.13 -5.46
CA LEU A 54 -11.26 -4.99 -5.21
C LEU A 54 -12.20 -5.04 -6.41
N SER A 55 -12.51 -3.88 -7.01
CA SER A 55 -13.34 -3.82 -8.22
C SER A 55 -12.72 -4.50 -9.44
N LEU A 56 -11.40 -4.70 -9.43
CA LEU A 56 -10.62 -5.32 -10.49
C LEU A 56 -10.19 -6.76 -10.15
N VAL A 57 -10.61 -7.32 -9.00
CA VAL A 57 -10.26 -8.68 -8.58
C VAL A 57 -10.96 -9.70 -9.48
N HIS A 58 -10.29 -10.06 -10.56
CA HIS A 58 -10.46 -11.30 -11.30
C HIS A 58 -9.18 -12.15 -11.27
N SER A 59 -8.11 -11.67 -10.61
CA SER A 59 -6.78 -12.29 -10.57
C SER A 59 -6.25 -12.36 -9.14
N ALA A 60 -5.67 -13.51 -8.78
CA ALA A 60 -5.05 -13.75 -7.47
C ALA A 60 -3.93 -12.74 -7.14
N TRP A 61 -3.32 -12.14 -8.17
CA TRP A 61 -2.30 -11.09 -8.02
C TRP A 61 -2.87 -9.79 -7.43
N TRP A 62 -4.11 -9.45 -7.77
CA TRP A 62 -4.78 -8.28 -7.19
C TRP A 62 -5.14 -8.51 -5.73
N SER A 63 -5.53 -9.74 -5.36
CA SER A 63 -5.74 -10.13 -3.96
C SER A 63 -4.45 -10.02 -3.13
N MET A 64 -3.30 -10.36 -3.70
CA MET A 64 -1.99 -10.16 -3.05
C MET A 64 -1.69 -8.67 -2.79
N SER A 65 -2.21 -7.74 -3.60
CA SER A 65 -2.05 -6.29 -3.37
C SER A 65 -2.79 -5.82 -2.14
N ILE A 66 -3.96 -6.40 -1.88
CA ILE A 66 -4.77 -6.12 -0.68
C ILE A 66 -4.01 -6.59 0.56
N VAL A 67 -3.48 -7.82 0.53
CA VAL A 67 -2.67 -8.38 1.62
C VAL A 67 -1.43 -7.54 1.85
N GLY A 68 -0.73 -7.18 0.77
CA GLY A 68 0.40 -6.25 0.83
C GLY A 68 -0.01 -4.97 1.55
N ALA A 69 -1.04 -4.26 1.08
CA ALA A 69 -1.43 -2.96 1.61
C ALA A 69 -1.72 -3.02 3.11
N LEU A 70 -2.42 -4.06 3.56
CA LEU A 70 -2.66 -4.32 4.98
C LEU A 70 -1.36 -4.55 5.76
N VAL A 71 -0.45 -5.38 5.25
CA VAL A 71 0.86 -5.63 5.88
C VAL A 71 1.70 -4.35 5.93
N GLY A 72 1.70 -3.54 4.86
CA GLY A 72 2.41 -2.25 4.81
C GLY A 72 1.90 -1.28 5.87
N VAL A 73 0.59 -1.16 6.04
CA VAL A 73 -0.03 -0.35 7.10
C VAL A 73 0.34 -0.90 8.49
N ILE A 74 0.17 -2.20 8.73
CA ILE A 74 0.47 -2.83 10.04
C ILE A 74 1.95 -2.65 10.40
N THR A 75 2.86 -2.92 9.46
CA THR A 75 4.31 -2.81 9.69
C THR A 75 4.72 -1.35 9.88
N GLY A 76 4.16 -0.42 9.10
CA GLY A 76 4.36 1.01 9.28
C GLY A 76 3.78 1.57 10.59
N MET A 77 2.75 0.95 11.16
CA MET A 77 2.27 1.30 12.51
C MET A 77 3.16 0.69 13.60
N ALA A 78 3.69 -0.52 13.40
CA ALA A 78 4.56 -1.19 14.36
C ALA A 78 5.90 -0.45 14.55
N THR A 79 6.49 0.08 13.48
CA THR A 79 7.74 0.85 13.53
C THR A 79 7.57 2.25 14.10
N ASN A 80 6.36 2.80 14.08
CA ASN A 80 6.03 4.10 14.68
C ASN A 80 5.54 4.00 16.12
N LYS A 81 5.61 2.80 16.73
CA LYS A 81 5.47 2.73 18.18
C LYS A 81 6.67 3.45 18.80
N PRO A 82 6.47 4.50 19.60
CA PRO A 82 7.54 5.03 20.41
C PRO A 82 8.04 3.86 21.27
N GLY A 83 9.31 3.51 21.08
CA GLY A 83 10.00 2.62 22.01
C GLY A 83 9.72 3.14 23.41
N LYS A 84 9.17 2.28 24.27
CA LYS A 84 9.25 2.50 25.71
C LYS A 84 10.73 2.73 26.01
N SER A 85 11.00 3.89 26.64
CA SER A 85 12.31 4.24 27.22
C SER A 85 12.83 3.12 28.11
#